data_AF-A0A2V6U2F8-F1
#
_entry.id   AF-A0A2V6U2F8-F1
#
_cell.length_a   1.000
_cell.length_b   1.000
_cell.length_c   1.000
_cell.angle_alpha   90.00
_cell.angle_beta   90.00
_cell.angle_gamma   90.00
#
_symmetry.space_group_name_H-M   'P 1'
#
loop_
_entity.id
_entity.type
_entity.pdbx_description
1 polymer ?
#
loop_
_entity_poly.entity_id
_entity_poly.type
_entity_poly.pdbx_seq_one_letter_code
_entity_poly.pdbx_strand_id
1 'polypeptide(L)'
;ELRDRRGLAYSTGVLTTNRTGPSLFLPYLGTAPANADAAVAGVLAEVDRLRRDRVDERELARSKAWLLGNLAMDRRTSARHAWYLAFFELVGGGWDWPERYARAVEAVSVADLARVAERYLARPTVIVLRPAGATR
;
A
#
# COMPACT_ATOMS: atom_id res chain seq x y z
N GLU A 1 -1.54 1.09 13.89
CA GLU A 1 -1.09 0.17 14.96
C GLU A 1 0.31 0.55 15.44
N LEU A 2 1.35 0.35 14.62
CA LEU A 2 2.75 0.59 15.04
C LEU A 2 3.06 2.05 15.38
N ARG A 3 2.53 3.00 14.58
CA ARG A 3 2.65 4.44 14.85
C ARG A 3 1.74 4.86 16.01
N ASP A 4 0.44 4.68 15.85
CA ASP A 4 -0.55 5.32 16.74
C ASP A 4 -0.75 4.61 18.08
N ARG A 5 -0.52 3.29 18.16
CA ARG A 5 -0.69 2.52 19.40
C ARG A 5 0.62 2.20 20.10
N ARG A 6 1.68 1.88 19.34
CA ARG A 6 2.97 1.46 19.94
C ARG A 6 4.04 2.54 19.95
N GLY A 7 3.84 3.68 19.29
CA GLY A 7 4.84 4.75 19.20
C GLY A 7 6.16 4.31 18.53
N LEU A 8 6.14 3.20 17.79
CA LEU A 8 7.33 2.57 17.23
C LEU A 8 7.75 3.18 15.90
N ALA A 9 7.01 4.15 15.36
CA ALA A 9 7.28 4.71 14.04
C ALA A 9 7.07 6.23 14.02
N TYR A 10 8.02 6.94 13.43
CA TYR A 10 7.86 8.35 13.09
C TYR A 10 7.20 8.52 11.70
N SER A 11 7.52 7.63 10.77
CA SER A 11 6.91 7.57 9.44
C SER A 11 6.47 6.15 9.10
N THR A 12 5.30 6.02 8.49
CA THR A 12 4.74 4.75 7.99
C THR A 12 4.03 5.00 6.67
N GLY A 13 4.23 4.12 5.70
CA GLY A 13 3.51 4.19 4.44
C GLY A 13 3.64 2.90 3.66
N VAL A 14 2.97 2.86 2.51
CA VAL A 14 3.08 1.76 1.56
C VAL A 14 3.41 2.36 0.20
N LEU A 15 4.49 1.88 -0.41
CA LEU A 15 4.84 2.18 -1.78
C LEU A 15 4.26 1.11 -2.70
N THR A 16 3.48 1.54 -3.68
CA THR A 16 3.03 0.73 -4.81
C THR A 16 3.41 1.46 -6.09
N THR A 17 4.12 0.79 -7.01
CA THR A 17 4.50 1.41 -8.29
C THR A 17 3.57 0.98 -9.41
N ASN A 18 3.06 1.94 -10.18
CA ASN A 18 2.32 1.66 -11.41
C ASN A 18 3.31 1.15 -12.47
N ARG A 19 3.28 -0.17 -12.74
CA ARG A 19 4.12 -0.82 -13.75
C ARG A 19 3.27 -1.74 -14.62
N THR A 20 3.68 -1.89 -15.87
CA THR A 20 3.08 -2.83 -16.83
C THR A 20 3.51 -4.28 -16.58
N GLY A 21 4.62 -4.48 -15.87
CA GLY A 21 5.11 -5.78 -15.41
C GLY A 21 5.05 -5.96 -13.89
N PRO A 22 5.76 -6.96 -13.34
CA PRO A 22 5.82 -7.19 -11.89
C PRO A 22 6.20 -5.92 -11.12
N SER A 23 5.53 -5.72 -9.99
CA SER A 23 5.69 -4.55 -9.12
C SER A 23 5.83 -4.99 -7.66
N LEU A 24 6.32 -4.08 -6.83
CA LEU A 24 6.52 -4.31 -5.41
C LEU A 24 5.36 -3.72 -4.61
N PHE A 25 4.93 -4.47 -3.60
CA PHE A 25 4.17 -3.95 -2.47
C PHE A 25 5.15 -3.73 -1.32
N LEU A 26 5.49 -2.48 -1.03
CA LEU A 26 6.54 -2.12 -0.09
C LEU A 26 6.00 -1.28 1.08
N PRO A 27 5.56 -1.92 2.17
CA PRO A 27 5.41 -1.24 3.45
C PRO A 27 6.78 -0.73 3.91
N TYR A 28 6.84 0.51 4.36
CA TYR A 28 8.05 1.08 4.94
C TYR A 28 7.73 1.78 6.27
N LEU A 29 8.73 1.79 7.15
CA LEU A 29 8.63 2.34 8.48
C LEU A 29 9.97 2.96 8.89
N GLY A 30 9.95 4.20 9.37
CA GLY A 30 11.08 4.86 10.00
C GLY A 30 10.97 4.84 11.52
N THR A 31 12.00 4.35 12.22
CA THR A 31 12.04 4.25 13.69
C THR A 31 13.42 4.56 14.27
N ALA A 32 13.48 4.73 15.59
CA ALA A 32 14.73 4.86 16.32
C ALA A 32 15.53 3.54 16.26
N PRO A 33 16.87 3.56 16.21
CA PRO A 33 17.69 2.35 16.08
C PRO A 33 17.37 1.27 17.12
N ALA A 34 17.14 1.65 18.37
CA ALA A 34 16.81 0.75 19.47
C ALA A 34 15.48 0.01 19.28
N ASN A 35 14.57 0.54 18.45
CA ASN A 35 13.25 -0.02 18.21
C ASN A 35 13.18 -0.82 16.89
N ALA A 36 14.28 -0.94 16.15
CA ALA A 36 14.29 -1.54 14.82
C ALA A 36 13.72 -2.97 14.81
N ASP A 37 14.14 -3.82 15.75
CA ASP A 37 13.70 -5.21 15.78
C ASP A 37 12.23 -5.34 16.20
N ALA A 38 11.80 -4.53 17.18
CA ALA A 38 10.39 -4.45 17.57
C ALA A 38 9.50 -3.95 16.43
N ALA A 39 9.99 -3.00 15.63
CA ALA A 39 9.28 -2.48 14.47
C ALA A 39 9.20 -3.52 13.35
N VAL A 40 10.29 -4.25 13.06
CA VAL A 40 10.28 -5.36 12.10
C VAL A 40 9.28 -6.44 12.53
N ALA A 41 9.33 -6.87 13.79
CA ALA A 41 8.39 -7.86 14.32
C ALA A 41 6.93 -7.37 14.21
N GLY A 42 6.69 -6.09 14.49
CA GLY A 42 5.39 -5.47 14.36
C GLY A 42 4.85 -5.45 12.93
N VAL A 43 5.68 -5.07 11.95
CA VAL A 43 5.27 -5.08 10.52
C VAL A 43 4.98 -6.50 10.06
N LEU A 44 5.84 -7.46 10.42
CA LEU A 44 5.64 -8.87 10.06
C LEU A 44 4.36 -9.44 10.68
N ALA A 45 4.04 -9.05 11.91
CA ALA A 45 2.80 -9.44 12.57
C ALA A 45 1.56 -8.89 11.84
N GLU A 46 1.58 -7.64 11.37
CA GLU A 46 0.48 -7.08 10.57
C GLU A 46 0.35 -7.75 9.21
N VAL A 47 1.47 -8.07 8.55
CA VAL A 47 1.45 -8.81 7.28
C VAL A 47 0.85 -10.21 7.47
N ASP A 48 1.23 -10.90 8.53
CA ASP A 48 0.70 -12.22 8.88
C ASP A 48 -0.80 -12.14 9.29
N ARG A 49 -1.20 -11.09 10.01
CA ARG A 49 -2.61 -10.79 10.32
C ARG A 49 -3.43 -10.63 9.05
N LEU A 50 -2.96 -9.83 8.08
CA LEU A 50 -3.67 -9.62 6.80
C LEU A 50 -3.83 -10.91 5.97
N ARG A 51 -2.98 -11.91 6.21
CA ARG A 51 -3.12 -13.23 5.57
C ARG A 51 -4.14 -14.10 6.29
N ARG A 52 -4.04 -14.21 7.61
CA ARG A 52 -4.83 -15.14 8.42
C ARG A 52 -6.23 -14.63 8.72
N ASP A 53 -6.36 -13.34 8.99
CA ASP A 53 -7.58 -12.73 9.46
C ASP A 53 -8.31 -12.06 8.31
N ARG A 54 -9.63 -12.32 8.23
CA ARG A 54 -10.47 -11.68 7.23
C ARG A 54 -10.60 -10.18 7.54
N VAL A 55 -10.27 -9.34 6.56
CA VAL A 55 -10.53 -7.90 6.63
C VAL A 55 -12.04 -7.66 6.75
N ASP A 56 -12.42 -6.79 7.68
CA ASP A 56 -13.81 -6.42 7.90
C ASP A 56 -14.37 -5.59 6.73
N GLU A 57 -15.66 -5.80 6.42
CA GLU A 57 -16.40 -5.05 5.38
C GLU A 57 -16.30 -3.54 5.62
N ARG A 58 -16.37 -3.10 6.89
CA ARG A 58 -16.26 -1.66 7.22
C ARG A 58 -14.85 -1.13 6.97
N GLU A 59 -13.82 -1.93 7.23
CA GLU A 59 -12.43 -1.55 6.94
C GLU A 59 -12.18 -1.46 5.43
N LEU A 60 -12.70 -2.42 4.67
CA LEU A 60 -12.66 -2.38 3.21
C LEU A 60 -13.38 -1.14 2.67
N ALA A 61 -14.60 -0.87 3.13
CA ALA A 61 -15.39 0.29 2.69
C ALA A 61 -14.66 1.61 2.96
N ARG A 62 -14.08 1.79 4.16
CA ARG A 62 -13.27 2.98 4.48
C ARG A 62 -12.05 3.10 3.57
N SER A 63 -11.38 1.99 3.29
CA SER A 63 -10.17 1.97 2.44
C SER A 63 -10.49 2.31 0.99
N LYS A 64 -11.60 1.80 0.44
CA LYS A 64 -12.11 2.17 -0.88
C LYS A 64 -12.44 3.66 -0.97
N ALA A 65 -13.21 4.17 0.00
CA ALA A 65 -13.58 5.58 0.05
C ALA A 65 -12.35 6.49 0.10
N TRP A 66 -11.32 6.12 0.88
CA TRP A 66 -10.06 6.85 0.94
C TRP A 66 -9.31 6.84 -0.39
N LEU A 67 -9.16 5.68 -1.05
CA LEU A 67 -8.49 5.56 -2.35
C LEU A 67 -9.20 6.38 -3.44
N LEU A 68 -10.51 6.26 -3.53
CA LEU A 68 -11.32 6.96 -4.53
C LEU A 68 -11.37 8.47 -4.25
N GLY A 69 -11.45 8.87 -2.98
CA GLY A 69 -11.35 10.26 -2.58
C GLY A 69 -10.01 10.88 -2.98
N ASN A 70 -8.89 10.19 -2.75
CA ASN A 70 -7.58 10.66 -3.17
C ASN A 70 -7.45 10.77 -4.69
N LEU A 71 -7.97 9.78 -5.44
CA LEU A 71 -7.98 9.83 -6.91
C LEU A 71 -8.76 11.05 -7.41
N ALA A 72 -9.92 11.33 -6.83
CA ALA A 72 -10.74 12.49 -7.19
C ALA A 72 -10.03 13.81 -6.86
N MET A 73 -9.40 13.91 -5.68
CA MET A 73 -8.65 15.09 -5.27
C MET A 73 -7.43 15.35 -6.15
N ASP A 74 -6.68 14.29 -6.51
CA ASP A 74 -5.52 14.40 -7.39
C ASP A 74 -5.92 14.85 -8.80
N ARG A 75 -7.08 14.42 -9.30
CA ARG A 75 -7.59 14.77 -10.64
C ARG A 75 -8.33 16.11 -10.71
N ARG A 76 -8.30 16.96 -9.68
CA ARG A 76 -9.11 18.19 -9.65
C ARG A 76 -8.65 19.32 -10.60
N THR A 77 -7.49 19.19 -11.24
CA THR A 77 -6.94 20.23 -12.13
C THR A 77 -6.82 19.73 -13.57
N SER A 78 -6.94 20.63 -14.54
CA SER A 78 -6.78 20.30 -15.96
C SER A 78 -5.41 19.69 -16.26
N ALA A 79 -4.35 20.16 -15.58
CA ALA A 79 -3.00 19.60 -15.72
C ALA A 79 -2.94 18.14 -15.27
N ARG A 80 -3.61 17.78 -14.17
CA ARG A 80 -3.66 16.39 -13.70
C ARG A 80 -4.53 15.53 -14.62
N HIS A 81 -5.68 16.04 -15.09
CA HIS A 81 -6.45 15.34 -16.12
C HIS A 81 -5.61 15.04 -17.38
N ALA A 82 -4.92 16.03 -17.93
CA ALA A 82 -4.06 15.86 -19.09
C ALA A 82 -2.94 14.84 -18.82
N TRP A 83 -2.32 14.88 -17.63
CA TRP A 83 -1.31 13.91 -17.24
C TRP A 83 -1.83 12.47 -17.23
N TYR A 84 -3.01 12.21 -16.63
CA TYR A 84 -3.58 10.85 -16.60
C TYR A 84 -3.92 10.33 -17.99
N LEU A 85 -4.56 11.16 -18.82
CA LEU A 85 -4.91 10.80 -20.19
C LEU A 85 -3.65 10.44 -20.99
N ALA A 86 -2.64 11.30 -20.96
CA ALA A 86 -1.41 11.10 -21.72
C ALA A 86 -0.56 9.93 -21.19
N PHE A 87 -0.35 9.86 -19.87
CA PHE A 87 0.51 8.85 -19.26
C PHE A 87 -0.05 7.45 -19.48
N PHE A 88 -1.33 7.23 -19.18
CA PHE A 88 -1.91 5.89 -19.28
C PHE A 88 -2.12 5.46 -20.73
N GLU A 89 -2.40 6.36 -21.66
CA GLU A 89 -2.39 6.02 -23.08
C GLU A 89 -0.98 5.58 -23.53
N LEU A 90 0.05 6.36 -23.17
CA LEU A 90 1.44 6.08 -23.58
C LEU A 90 1.97 4.74 -23.06
N VAL A 91 1.61 4.35 -21.84
CA VAL A 91 2.07 3.07 -21.25
C VAL A 91 1.15 1.89 -21.60
N GLY A 92 0.18 2.07 -22.51
CA GLY A 92 -0.76 1.02 -22.95
C GLY A 92 -1.87 0.70 -21.94
N GLY A 93 -2.04 1.56 -20.92
CA GLY A 93 -3.13 1.50 -19.96
C GLY A 93 -4.46 2.07 -20.47
N GLY A 94 -4.45 2.87 -21.54
CA GLY A 94 -5.64 3.50 -22.12
C GLY A 94 -6.06 4.80 -21.42
N TRP A 95 -6.58 5.76 -22.18
CA TRP A 95 -7.01 7.07 -21.65
C TRP A 95 -8.11 6.97 -20.57
N ASP A 96 -8.96 5.94 -20.65
CA ASP A 96 -10.08 5.67 -19.72
C ASP A 96 -9.65 4.94 -18.43
N TRP A 97 -8.34 4.76 -18.24
CA TRP A 97 -7.77 4.08 -17.07
C TRP A 97 -8.31 4.59 -15.72
N PRO A 98 -8.44 5.90 -15.46
CA PRO A 98 -8.91 6.40 -14.16
C PRO A 98 -10.33 5.92 -13.82
N GLU A 99 -11.23 5.94 -14.79
CA GLU A 99 -12.62 5.50 -14.65
C GLU A 99 -12.71 3.98 -14.49
N ARG A 100 -11.87 3.22 -15.20
CA ARG A 100 -11.75 1.77 -15.00
C ARG A 100 -11.15 1.43 -13.64
N TYR A 101 -10.13 2.15 -13.19
CA TYR A 101 -9.49 1.97 -11.90
C TYR A 101 -10.50 2.21 -10.77
N ALA A 102 -11.28 3.29 -10.84
CA ALA A 102 -12.33 3.57 -9.86
C ALA A 102 -13.35 2.41 -9.76
N ARG A 103 -13.85 1.92 -10.90
CA ARG A 103 -14.75 0.76 -10.95
C ARG A 103 -14.10 -0.51 -10.42
N ALA A 104 -12.83 -0.74 -10.74
CA ALA A 104 -12.09 -1.90 -10.25
C ALA A 104 -11.92 -1.87 -8.73
N VAL A 105 -11.61 -0.71 -8.14
CA VAL A 105 -11.53 -0.51 -6.68
C VAL A 105 -12.89 -0.78 -6.03
N GLU A 106 -13.98 -0.27 -6.59
CA GLU A 106 -15.33 -0.52 -6.07
C GLU A 106 -15.72 -2.01 -6.11
N ALA A 107 -15.29 -2.73 -7.14
CA ALA A 107 -15.59 -4.15 -7.32
C ALA A 107 -14.80 -5.08 -6.37
N VAL A 108 -13.73 -4.61 -5.72
CA VAL A 108 -12.91 -5.45 -4.81
C VAL A 108 -13.76 -6.00 -3.67
N SER A 109 -13.72 -7.31 -3.44
CA SER A 109 -14.36 -7.93 -2.28
C SER A 109 -13.37 -8.24 -1.14
N VAL A 110 -13.88 -8.48 0.06
CA VAL A 110 -13.05 -9.00 1.18
C VAL A 110 -12.45 -10.37 0.85
N ALA A 111 -13.11 -11.17 0.00
CA ALA A 111 -12.58 -12.45 -0.47
C ALA A 111 -11.40 -12.28 -1.42
N ASP A 112 -11.43 -11.25 -2.28
CA ASP A 112 -10.28 -10.90 -3.12
C ASP A 112 -9.07 -10.49 -2.29
N LEU A 113 -9.28 -9.72 -1.23
CA LEU A 113 -8.21 -9.34 -0.31
C LEU A 113 -7.56 -10.56 0.34
N ALA A 114 -8.37 -11.48 0.89
CA ALA A 114 -7.85 -12.71 1.50
C ALA A 114 -7.04 -13.55 0.49
N ARG A 115 -7.59 -13.73 -0.72
CA ARG A 115 -6.93 -14.48 -1.80
C ARG A 115 -5.60 -13.85 -2.23
N VAL A 116 -5.56 -12.51 -2.36
CA VAL A 116 -4.36 -11.77 -2.75
C VAL A 116 -3.33 -11.76 -1.62
N ALA A 117 -3.76 -11.59 -0.37
CA ALA A 117 -2.88 -11.65 0.79
C ALA A 117 -2.18 -13.00 0.90
N GLU A 118 -2.92 -14.11 0.81
CA GLU A 118 -2.31 -15.45 0.83
C GLU A 118 -1.35 -15.70 -0.32
N ARG A 119 -1.66 -15.18 -1.52
CA ARG A 119 -0.81 -15.38 -2.69
C ARG A 119 0.48 -14.57 -2.64
N TYR A 120 0.42 -13.30 -2.25
CA TYR A 120 1.52 -12.36 -2.45
C TYR A 120 2.25 -11.94 -1.18
N LEU A 121 1.63 -12.10 -0.01
CA LEU A 121 2.25 -11.72 1.27
C LEU A 121 2.92 -12.91 1.97
N ALA A 122 3.01 -14.08 1.33
CA ALA A 122 3.48 -15.31 1.96
C ALA A 122 4.97 -15.33 2.29
N ARG A 123 5.79 -14.56 1.56
CA ARG A 123 7.26 -14.59 1.67
C ARG A 123 7.82 -13.15 1.64
N PRO A 124 7.72 -12.40 2.76
CA PRO A 124 8.21 -11.03 2.80
C PRO A 124 9.75 -11.00 2.76
N THR A 125 10.30 -10.08 1.98
CA THR A 125 11.72 -9.71 2.06
C THR A 125 11.85 -8.51 2.99
N VAL A 126 12.69 -8.60 4.02
CA VAL A 126 12.90 -7.53 5.00
C VAL A 126 14.24 -6.86 4.75
N ILE A 127 14.23 -5.55 4.58
CA ILE A 127 15.43 -4.73 4.44
C ILE A 127 15.44 -3.71 5.59
N VAL A 128 16.51 -3.71 6.39
CA VAL A 128 16.70 -2.75 7.48
C VAL A 128 17.95 -1.93 7.18
N LEU A 129 17.78 -0.63 7.02
CA LEU A 129 18.87 0.33 6.84
C LEU A 129 19.17 0.98 8.20
N ARG A 130 20.42 0.86 8.66
CA ARG A 130 20.90 1.44 9.92
C ARG A 130 22.08 2.40 9.65
N PRO A 131 22.27 3.44 10.48
CA PRO A 131 23.49 4.25 10.43
C PRO A 131 24.74 3.37 10.60
N ALA A 132 25.85 3.76 9.97
CA ALA A 132 27.13 3.07 10.14
C ALA A 132 27.55 3.09 11.63
N GLY A 133 27.92 1.93 12.17
CA GLY A 133 28.37 1.78 13.57
C GLY A 133 27.29 1.39 14.59
N ALA A 134 26.02 1.29 14.20
CA ALA A 134 24.98 0.71 15.05
C ALA A 134 25.17 -0.81 15.15
N THR A 135 25.64 -1.31 16.31
CA THR A 135 25.72 -2.75 16.60
C THR A 135 24.33 -3.35 16.80
N ARG A 136 24.21 -4.66 16.54
CA ARG A 136 22.96 -5.43 16.65
C ARG A 136 22.35 -5.36 18.05
#